data_AF-A0AAW0ISL1-F1
#
_entry.id   AF-A0AAW0ISL1-F1
#
_cell.length_a   1.000
_cell.length_b   1.000
_cell.length_c   1.000
_cell.angle_alpha   90.00
_cell.angle_beta   90.00
_cell.angle_gamma   90.00
#
_symmetry.space_group_name_H-M   'P 1'
#
loop_
_entity.id
_entity.type
_entity.pdbx_description
1 polymer ?
#
loop_
_entity_poly.entity_id
_entity_poly.type
_entity_poly.pdbx_seq_one_letter_code
_entity_poly.pdbx_strand_id
1 'polypeptide(L)'
;MNSSSYYCDEQYKSTYPCTPGVANYNYGEAGRALKVDLLNHPEYIEQNATLAFKVAIWRWMTPVKKHQPSAHDVFIGHWKPTKNDTLAKRVPGFGTTMNVLYGDLVCGQDNNEFMNNIISHYFYYLDLMGVGQEEAGPHELLSCSQQVSFNPSSSTSLNG
;
A
#
# COMPACT_ATOMS: atom_id res chain seq x y z
N MET A 1 4.67 19.11 19.45
CA MET A 1 3.89 17.98 18.90
C MET A 1 4.69 16.71 19.13
N ASN A 2 4.21 15.79 19.96
CA ASN A 2 4.92 14.54 20.27
C ASN A 2 4.64 13.54 19.12
N SER A 3 5.53 13.48 18.14
CA SER A 3 5.39 12.70 16.89
C SER A 3 5.48 11.17 17.09
N SER A 4 5.76 10.73 18.32
CA SER A 4 5.99 9.32 18.66
C SER A 4 4.72 8.47 18.61
N SER A 5 3.53 9.08 18.73
CA SER A 5 2.28 8.33 18.92
C SER A 5 1.60 7.88 17.61
N TYR A 6 1.89 8.50 16.47
CA TYR A 6 1.12 8.22 15.25
C TYR A 6 1.63 6.99 14.50
N TYR A 7 2.93 6.71 14.60
CA TYR A 7 3.56 5.63 13.83
C TYR A 7 3.73 4.33 14.63
N CYS A 8 3.66 4.35 15.97
CA CYS A 8 3.74 3.11 16.72
C CYS A 8 2.40 2.38 16.77
N ASP A 9 2.37 1.16 16.24
CA ASP A 9 1.28 0.22 16.43
C ASP A 9 1.52 -0.60 17.72
N GLU A 10 0.73 -0.29 18.73
CA GLU A 10 0.78 -0.94 20.05
C GLU A 10 0.50 -2.45 19.99
N GLN A 11 -0.23 -2.93 18.96
CA GLN A 11 -0.50 -4.37 18.79
C GLN A 11 0.79 -5.17 18.57
N TYR A 12 1.79 -4.57 17.92
CA TYR A 12 3.04 -5.24 17.55
C TYR A 12 4.19 -4.92 18.51
N LYS A 13 3.96 -4.13 19.55
CA LYS A 13 5.00 -3.61 20.44
C LYS A 13 5.86 -4.66 21.13
N SER A 14 5.29 -5.84 21.42
CA SER A 14 6.04 -6.95 22.03
C SER A 14 7.06 -7.58 21.08
N THR A 15 6.77 -7.57 19.77
CA THR A 15 7.65 -8.11 18.72
C THR A 15 8.54 -7.02 18.13
N TYR A 16 7.99 -5.82 17.96
CA TYR A 16 8.63 -4.64 17.38
C TYR A 16 8.46 -3.44 18.33
N PRO A 17 9.41 -3.23 19.26
CA PRO A 17 9.36 -2.11 20.19
C PRO A 17 9.20 -0.77 19.47
N CYS A 18 8.46 0.17 20.08
CA CYS A 18 8.28 1.50 19.51
C CYS A 18 9.59 2.28 19.50
N THR A 19 10.01 2.74 18.32
CA THR A 19 11.06 3.77 18.16
C THR A 19 10.40 5.08 17.72
N PRO A 20 10.72 6.25 18.33
CA PRO A 20 10.11 7.52 17.94
C PRO A 20 10.25 7.82 16.44
N GLY A 21 9.14 8.17 15.79
CA GLY A 21 9.11 8.48 14.36
C GLY A 21 9.17 7.27 13.42
N VAL A 22 9.19 6.05 13.94
CA VAL A 22 9.29 4.82 13.15
C VAL A 22 7.97 4.05 13.18
N ALA A 23 7.51 3.63 12.01
CA ALA A 23 6.40 2.69 11.89
C ALA A 23 6.89 1.30 12.30
N ASN A 24 6.80 0.97 13.59
CA ASN A 24 7.44 -0.18 14.20
C ASN A 24 7.18 -1.50 13.46
N TYR A 25 5.93 -1.77 13.08
CA TYR A 25 5.58 -2.96 12.32
C TYR A 25 6.25 -3.00 10.94
N ASN A 26 6.13 -1.92 10.16
CA ASN A 26 6.66 -1.87 8.79
C ASN A 26 8.19 -1.96 8.74
N TYR A 27 8.88 -1.18 9.58
CA TYR A 27 10.34 -1.21 9.65
C TYR A 27 10.85 -2.52 10.25
N GLY A 28 10.14 -3.08 11.24
CA GLY A 28 10.45 -4.37 11.84
C GLY A 28 10.34 -5.54 10.84
N GLU A 29 9.25 -5.62 10.09
CA GLU A 29 9.06 -6.68 9.09
C GLU A 29 9.99 -6.53 7.89
N ALA A 30 10.15 -5.31 7.36
CA ALA A 30 11.10 -5.04 6.28
C ALA A 30 12.54 -5.38 6.72
N GLY A 31 12.93 -4.95 7.92
CA GLY A 31 14.25 -5.20 8.48
C GLY A 31 14.52 -6.68 8.69
N ARG A 32 13.53 -7.42 9.21
CA ARG A 32 13.60 -8.89 9.35
C ARG A 32 13.77 -9.58 8.00
N ALA A 33 13.02 -9.18 6.98
CA ALA A 33 13.08 -9.77 5.65
C ALA A 33 14.42 -9.50 4.94
N LEU A 34 14.95 -8.28 5.09
CA LEU A 34 16.20 -7.83 4.46
C LEU A 34 17.45 -8.08 5.31
N LYS A 35 17.27 -8.56 6.55
CA LYS A 35 18.33 -8.77 7.54
C LYS A 35 19.11 -7.48 7.85
N VAL A 36 18.39 -6.39 8.03
CA VAL A 36 18.91 -5.05 8.39
C VAL A 36 18.09 -4.52 9.56
N ASP A 37 18.74 -3.93 10.57
CA ASP A 37 18.04 -3.37 11.74
C ASP A 37 17.42 -2.00 11.44
N LEU A 38 16.35 -2.00 10.65
CA LEU A 38 15.63 -0.80 10.28
C LEU A 38 14.82 -0.20 11.44
N LEU A 39 14.52 -0.97 12.48
CA LEU A 39 13.72 -0.48 13.61
C LEU A 39 14.51 0.49 14.49
N ASN A 40 15.80 0.22 14.68
CA ASN A 40 16.70 1.11 15.43
C ASN A 40 17.47 2.08 14.54
N HIS A 41 17.63 1.75 13.24
CA HIS A 41 18.34 2.56 12.26
C HIS A 41 17.49 2.88 11.02
N PRO A 42 16.36 3.59 11.18
CA PRO A 42 15.50 3.96 10.05
C PRO A 42 16.23 4.84 9.00
N GLU A 43 17.23 5.61 9.42
CA GLU A 43 18.04 6.48 8.58
C GLU A 43 18.81 5.74 7.48
N TYR A 44 19.01 4.43 7.60
CA TYR A 44 19.68 3.64 6.57
C TYR A 44 18.93 3.64 5.24
N ILE A 45 17.59 3.76 5.27
CA ILE A 45 16.78 3.87 4.06
C ILE A 45 17.09 5.17 3.31
N GLU A 46 17.26 6.27 4.03
CA GLU A 46 17.56 7.58 3.42
C GLU A 46 19.01 7.69 2.93
N GLN A 47 19.93 6.98 3.57
CA GLN A 47 21.36 7.04 3.27
C GLN A 47 21.80 6.04 2.19
N ASN A 48 21.01 4.99 1.92
CA ASN A 48 21.37 3.93 0.99
C ASN A 48 20.24 3.68 -0.02
N ALA A 49 20.41 4.21 -1.23
CA ALA A 49 19.44 4.05 -2.32
C ALA A 49 19.14 2.58 -2.65
N THR A 50 20.14 1.69 -2.62
CA THR A 50 19.92 0.27 -2.89
C THR A 50 19.03 -0.37 -1.82
N LEU A 51 19.24 -0.01 -0.56
CA LEU A 51 18.40 -0.46 0.55
C LEU A 51 16.98 0.10 0.43
N ALA A 52 16.83 1.38 0.08
CA ALA A 52 15.53 2.00 -0.15
C ALA A 52 14.72 1.26 -1.21
N PHE A 53 15.32 0.97 -2.37
CA PHE A 53 14.65 0.20 -3.42
C PHE A 53 14.34 -1.23 -2.98
N LYS A 54 15.20 -1.89 -2.21
CA LYS A 54 14.90 -3.21 -1.65
C LYS A 54 13.67 -3.18 -0.72
N VAL A 55 13.52 -2.14 0.11
CA VAL A 55 12.34 -1.96 0.96
C VAL A 55 11.09 -1.71 0.12
N ALA A 56 11.17 -0.86 -0.91
CA ALA A 56 10.05 -0.60 -1.82
C ALA A 56 9.59 -1.88 -2.56
N ILE A 57 10.54 -2.64 -3.13
CA ILE A 57 10.26 -3.92 -3.78
C ILE A 57 9.70 -4.93 -2.78
N TRP A 58 10.27 -5.00 -1.57
CA TRP A 58 9.72 -5.86 -0.52
C TRP A 58 8.26 -5.52 -0.23
N ARG A 59 7.90 -4.24 -0.10
CA ARG A 59 6.51 -3.79 0.12
C ARG A 59 5.60 -4.14 -1.05
N TRP A 60 6.11 -4.07 -2.29
CA TRP A 60 5.40 -4.43 -3.52
C TRP A 60 5.11 -5.94 -3.61
N MET A 61 6.07 -6.77 -3.20
CA MET A 61 6.00 -8.24 -3.30
C MET A 61 5.36 -8.93 -2.09
N THR A 62 5.25 -8.25 -0.93
CA THR A 62 4.85 -8.89 0.32
C THR A 62 3.40 -8.54 0.70
N PRO A 63 2.52 -9.54 0.85
CA PRO A 63 1.18 -9.32 1.41
C PRO A 63 1.23 -8.81 2.85
N VAL A 64 0.41 -7.81 3.17
CA VAL A 64 0.32 -7.24 4.54
C VAL A 64 -0.32 -8.25 5.51
N LYS A 65 -1.27 -9.06 5.02
CA LYS A 65 -1.99 -10.08 5.82
C LYS A 65 -2.06 -11.39 5.05
N LYS A 66 -2.13 -12.53 5.76
CA LYS A 66 -2.15 -13.89 5.20
C LYS A 66 -3.19 -14.14 4.10
N HIS A 67 -4.31 -13.41 4.11
CA HIS A 67 -5.41 -13.58 3.15
C HIS A 67 -5.59 -12.38 2.20
N GLN A 68 -4.65 -11.44 2.20
CA GLN A 68 -4.59 -10.35 1.21
C GLN A 68 -3.56 -10.71 0.13
N PRO A 69 -3.71 -10.20 -1.10
CA PRO A 69 -2.69 -10.36 -2.13
C PRO A 69 -1.52 -9.40 -1.91
N SER A 70 -0.40 -9.65 -2.61
CA SER A 70 0.64 -8.63 -2.80
C SER A 70 0.20 -7.62 -3.86
N ALA A 71 0.79 -6.42 -3.86
CA ALA A 71 0.53 -5.43 -4.91
C ALA A 71 0.93 -5.99 -6.29
N HIS A 72 2.06 -6.69 -6.34
CA HIS A 72 2.52 -7.41 -7.52
C HIS A 72 1.47 -8.39 -8.06
N ASP A 73 0.94 -9.30 -7.24
CA ASP A 73 0.01 -10.34 -7.71
C ASP A 73 -1.32 -9.76 -8.21
N VAL A 74 -1.75 -8.62 -7.65
CA VAL A 74 -2.91 -7.87 -8.17
C VAL A 74 -2.57 -7.25 -9.51
N PHE A 75 -1.44 -6.55 -9.59
CA PHE A 75 -1.05 -5.78 -10.78
C PHE A 75 -0.88 -6.67 -12.01
N ILE A 76 -0.29 -7.86 -11.86
CA ILE A 76 -0.09 -8.80 -12.98
C ILE A 76 -1.27 -9.77 -13.20
N GLY A 77 -2.37 -9.62 -12.45
CA GLY A 77 -3.58 -10.43 -12.62
C GLY A 77 -3.49 -11.87 -12.11
N HIS A 78 -2.50 -12.21 -11.28
CA HIS A 78 -2.37 -13.55 -10.67
C HIS A 78 -3.32 -13.76 -9.50
N TRP A 79 -3.66 -12.70 -8.78
CA TRP A 79 -4.63 -12.76 -7.70
C TRP A 79 -6.06 -12.95 -8.24
N LYS A 80 -6.77 -13.92 -7.64
CA LYS A 80 -8.19 -14.18 -7.94
C LYS A 80 -9.07 -13.57 -6.84
N PRO A 81 -9.94 -12.60 -7.15
CA PRO A 81 -10.85 -12.03 -6.18
C PRO A 81 -11.75 -13.07 -5.53
N THR A 82 -11.97 -12.94 -4.22
CA THR A 82 -13.00 -13.71 -3.51
C THR A 82 -14.38 -13.09 -3.72
N LYS A 83 -15.43 -13.75 -3.21
CA LYS A 83 -16.78 -13.17 -3.17
C LYS A 83 -16.81 -11.84 -2.41
N ASN A 84 -16.07 -11.73 -1.30
CA ASN A 84 -16.00 -10.51 -0.51
C ASN A 84 -15.32 -9.38 -1.28
N ASP A 85 -14.28 -9.70 -2.06
CA ASP A 85 -13.60 -8.72 -2.90
C ASP A 85 -14.53 -8.20 -4.00
N THR A 86 -15.27 -9.10 -4.64
CA THR A 86 -16.25 -8.72 -5.67
C THR A 86 -17.35 -7.81 -5.10
N LEU A 87 -17.89 -8.14 -3.91
CA LEU A 87 -18.87 -7.31 -3.21
C LEU A 87 -18.27 -5.94 -2.80
N ALA A 88 -16.99 -5.90 -2.48
CA ALA A 88 -16.21 -4.70 -2.22
C ALA A 88 -15.76 -3.95 -3.49
N LYS A 89 -16.21 -4.38 -4.68
CA LYS A 89 -15.84 -3.86 -6.00
C LYS A 89 -14.34 -3.92 -6.32
N ARG A 90 -13.58 -4.80 -5.64
CA ARG A 90 -12.15 -5.01 -5.87
C ARG A 90 -11.96 -6.01 -7.02
N VAL A 91 -11.20 -5.60 -8.02
CA VAL A 91 -10.93 -6.36 -9.26
C VAL A 91 -9.44 -6.30 -9.60
N PRO A 92 -8.86 -7.29 -10.31
CA PRO A 92 -7.44 -7.22 -10.68
C PRO A 92 -7.16 -5.98 -11.53
N GLY A 93 -6.16 -5.18 -11.15
CA GLY A 93 -5.85 -3.93 -11.82
C GLY A 93 -5.15 -2.91 -10.94
N PHE A 94 -4.83 -1.75 -11.52
CA PHE A 94 -4.10 -0.68 -10.84
C PHE A 94 -4.87 -0.08 -9.65
N GLY A 95 -6.19 0.03 -9.75
CA GLY A 95 -7.06 0.49 -8.66
C GLY A 95 -6.91 -0.39 -7.41
N THR A 96 -7.04 -1.71 -7.54
CA THR A 96 -6.84 -2.61 -6.40
C THR A 96 -5.38 -2.70 -5.96
N THR A 97 -4.42 -2.47 -6.87
CA THR A 97 -3.00 -2.32 -6.51
C THR A 97 -2.79 -1.14 -5.56
N MET A 98 -3.39 0.02 -5.86
CA MET A 98 -3.41 1.17 -4.95
C MET A 98 -4.12 0.84 -3.64
N ASN A 99 -5.22 0.10 -3.67
CA ASN A 99 -5.96 -0.30 -2.48
C ASN A 99 -5.12 -1.16 -1.52
N VAL A 100 -4.33 -2.11 -2.04
CA VAL A 100 -3.40 -2.93 -1.23
C VAL A 100 -2.30 -2.10 -0.57
N LEU A 101 -1.87 -1.02 -1.23
CA LEU A 101 -0.76 -0.18 -0.76
C LEU A 101 -1.23 0.93 0.19
N TYR A 102 -2.34 1.60 -0.15
CA TYR A 102 -2.76 2.90 0.40
C TYR A 102 -4.28 3.02 0.59
N GLY A 103 -5.01 1.90 0.65
CA GLY A 103 -6.46 1.89 0.45
C GLY A 103 -7.28 2.73 1.41
N ASP A 104 -6.85 2.89 2.67
CA ASP A 104 -7.52 3.77 3.65
C ASP A 104 -7.36 5.26 3.34
N LEU A 105 -6.29 5.63 2.64
CA LEU A 105 -6.00 7.01 2.24
C LEU A 105 -6.61 7.39 0.89
N VAL A 106 -6.65 6.47 -0.08
CA VAL A 106 -6.93 6.81 -1.49
C VAL A 106 -8.19 6.15 -2.08
N CYS A 107 -8.79 5.18 -1.40
CA CYS A 107 -9.94 4.41 -1.93
C CYS A 107 -11.24 4.66 -1.17
N GLY A 108 -12.38 4.32 -1.79
CA GLY A 108 -13.71 4.49 -1.20
C GLY A 108 -14.21 5.94 -1.18
N GLN A 109 -13.53 6.83 -1.92
CA GLN A 109 -13.83 8.26 -1.99
C GLN A 109 -13.80 8.70 -3.45
N ASP A 110 -14.83 9.41 -3.88
CA ASP A 110 -14.82 10.08 -5.17
C ASP A 110 -13.90 11.31 -5.12
N ASN A 111 -13.26 11.64 -6.25
CA ASN A 111 -12.40 12.82 -6.41
C ASN A 111 -11.24 12.95 -5.39
N ASN A 112 -10.60 11.83 -5.02
CA ASN A 112 -9.41 11.84 -4.17
C ASN A 112 -8.17 12.32 -4.95
N GLU A 113 -7.56 13.44 -4.54
CA GLU A 113 -6.41 14.05 -5.23
C GLU A 113 -5.17 13.13 -5.23
N PHE A 114 -4.92 12.41 -4.13
CA PHE A 114 -3.79 11.46 -4.04
C PHE A 114 -3.95 10.30 -5.03
N MET A 115 -5.16 9.74 -5.13
CA MET A 115 -5.48 8.71 -6.13
C MET A 115 -5.23 9.24 -7.55
N ASN A 116 -5.75 10.44 -7.86
CA ASN A 116 -5.59 11.05 -9.19
C ASN A 116 -4.12 11.33 -9.53
N ASN A 117 -3.31 11.72 -8.54
CA ASN A 117 -1.88 11.94 -8.70
C ASN A 117 -1.13 10.64 -9.01
N ILE A 118 -1.44 9.55 -8.29
CA ILE A 118 -0.87 8.22 -8.56
C ILE A 118 -1.23 7.74 -9.98
N ILE A 119 -2.49 7.91 -10.39
CA ILE A 119 -2.97 7.56 -11.75
C ILE A 119 -2.23 8.39 -12.81
N SER A 120 -2.03 9.69 -12.57
CA SER A 120 -1.32 10.56 -13.51
C SER A 120 0.14 10.16 -13.70
N HIS A 121 0.82 9.73 -12.63
CA HIS A 121 2.18 9.18 -12.74
C HIS A 121 2.21 7.85 -13.51
N TYR A 122 1.22 6.99 -13.29
CA TYR A 122 1.11 5.74 -14.02
C TYR A 122 0.99 5.99 -15.53
N PHE A 123 0.10 6.89 -15.94
CA PHE A 123 -0.04 7.31 -17.33
C PHE A 123 1.25 7.90 -17.91
N TYR A 124 1.90 8.79 -17.17
CA TYR A 124 3.18 9.35 -17.59
C TYR A 124 4.24 8.28 -17.88
N TYR A 125 4.34 7.24 -17.03
CA TYR A 125 5.29 6.16 -17.26
C TYR A 125 4.89 5.22 -18.40
N LEU A 126 3.59 4.98 -18.62
CA LEU A 126 3.13 4.22 -19.79
C LEU A 126 3.50 4.92 -21.10
N ASP A 127 3.35 6.25 -21.15
CA ASP A 127 3.74 7.05 -22.32
C ASP A 127 5.25 7.01 -22.54
N LEU A 128 6.05 7.17 -21.48
CA LEU A 128 7.51 7.08 -21.57
C LEU A 128 8.00 5.70 -22.06
N MET A 129 7.30 4.63 -21.71
CA MET A 129 7.63 3.27 -22.15
C MET A 129 7.10 2.92 -23.55
N GLY A 130 6.32 3.79 -24.17
CA GLY A 130 5.71 3.54 -25.48
C GLY A 130 4.56 2.52 -25.43
N VAL A 131 3.96 2.32 -24.26
CA VAL A 131 2.79 1.44 -24.06
C VAL A 131 1.49 2.21 -24.34
N GLY A 132 1.44 3.49 -23.94
CA GLY A 132 0.26 4.34 -24.12
C GLY A 132 -0.78 4.19 -23.00
N GLN A 133 -1.52 5.26 -22.72
CA GLN A 133 -2.53 5.30 -21.65
C GLN A 133 -3.75 4.43 -21.95
N GLU A 134 -4.04 4.18 -23.22
CA GLU A 134 -5.14 3.33 -23.69
C GLU A 134 -5.01 1.88 -23.21
N GLU A 135 -3.78 1.41 -23.00
CA GLU A 135 -3.47 0.08 -22.48
C GLU A 135 -3.60 -0.03 -20.95
N ALA A 136 -3.83 1.09 -20.25
CA ALA A 136 -4.06 1.10 -18.80
C ALA A 136 -5.38 0.40 -18.39
N GLY A 137 -6.28 0.18 -19.34
CA GLY A 137 -7.59 -0.43 -19.12
C GLY A 137 -8.69 0.58 -18.73
N PRO A 138 -9.93 0.11 -18.60
CA PRO A 138 -11.07 0.96 -18.28
C PRO A 138 -10.98 1.52 -16.86
N HIS A 139 -11.74 2.59 -16.59
CA HIS A 139 -11.72 3.31 -15.31
C HIS A 139 -11.92 2.41 -14.08
N GLU A 140 -12.71 1.34 -14.19
CA GLU A 140 -12.94 0.38 -13.11
C GLU A 140 -11.70 -0.43 -12.70
N LEU A 141 -10.75 -0.65 -13.64
CA LEU A 141 -9.47 -1.32 -13.34
C LEU A 141 -8.43 -0.32 -12.84
N LEU A 142 -8.54 0.94 -13.24
CA LEU A 142 -7.58 2.00 -12.95
C LEU A 142 -7.83 2.68 -11.60
N SER A 143 -9.09 2.96 -11.27
CA SER A 143 -9.52 3.71 -10.08
C SER A 143 -9.91 2.79 -8.93
N CYS A 144 -9.77 3.30 -7.70
CA CYS A 144 -10.31 2.64 -6.52
C CYS A 144 -11.37 3.47 -5.76
N SER A 145 -11.95 4.50 -6.39
CA SER A 145 -12.93 5.38 -5.75
C SER A 145 -14.14 4.63 -5.18
N GLN A 146 -14.59 3.58 -5.87
CA GLN A 146 -15.73 2.77 -5.44
C GLN A 146 -15.33 1.51 -4.65
N GLN A 147 -14.03 1.26 -4.47
CA GLN A 147 -13.56 0.05 -3.80
C GLN A 147 -13.54 0.23 -2.29
N VAL A 148 -14.02 -0.78 -1.55
CA VAL A 148 -13.83 -0.80 -0.09
C VAL A 148 -12.36 -1.11 0.23
N SER A 149 -11.75 -0.32 1.12
CA SER A 149 -10.36 -0.52 1.54
C SER A 149 -10.12 -1.93 2.10
N PHE A 150 -8.97 -2.53 1.82
CA PHE A 150 -8.55 -3.79 2.43
C PHE A 150 -8.30 -3.66 3.94
N ASN A 151 -7.82 -2.50 4.38
CA ASN A 151 -7.42 -2.23 5.75
C ASN A 151 -7.96 -0.86 6.19
N PRO A 152 -9.29 -0.69 6.31
CA PRO A 152 -9.85 0.58 6.76
C PRO A 152 -9.40 0.84 8.19
N SER A 153 -8.88 2.05 8.44
CA SER A 153 -8.70 2.55 9.80
C SER A 153 -10.03 2.43 10.55
N SER A 154 -10.03 1.86 11.77
CA SER A 154 -11.24 1.65 12.55
C SER A 154 -12.06 2.94 12.64
N SER A 155 -13.25 2.91 12.06
CA SER A 155 -14.13 4.05 11.84
C SER A 155 -14.51 4.77 13.13
N THR A 156 -14.61 6.10 13.11
CA THR A 156 -15.68 6.78 13.83
C THR A 156 -16.98 6.13 13.38
N SER A 157 -17.64 5.43 14.29
CA SER A 157 -18.96 4.84 14.11
C SER A 157 -19.88 5.87 13.45
N LEU A 158 -20.40 5.58 12.27
CA LEU A 158 -21.65 6.17 11.82
C LEU A 158 -22.72 5.61 12.76
N ASN A 159 -22.96 6.32 13.87
CA ASN A 159 -24.17 6.16 14.66
C ASN A 159 -25.35 6.51 13.74
N GLY A 160 -26.36 5.64 13.78
CA GLY A 160 -27.56 5.71 12.96
C GLY A 160 -28.58 6.77 13.38
#